data_AF-A0A1N7NU81-F1
#
_entry.id   AF-A0A1N7NU81-F1
#
_cell.length_a   1.000
_cell.length_b   1.000
_cell.length_c   1.000
_cell.angle_alpha   90.00
_cell.angle_beta   90.00
_cell.angle_gamma   90.00
#
_symmetry.space_group_name_H-M   'P 1'
#
loop_
_entity.id
_entity.type
_entity.pdbx_description
1 polymer ?
#
loop_
_entity_poly.entity_id
_entity_poly.type
_entity_poly.pdbx_seq_one_letter_code
_entity_poly.pdbx_strand_id
1 'polypeptide(L)'
;MTESVVHIDGLALNGFTLDEGRRAAEAFEARLSELLNRYGLPEGVAAEDIGAIDLGSLPAEGKTPEGIGQALAAALFGRLWT
;
A
#
# COMPACT_ATOMS: atom_id res chain seq x y z
N MET A 1 -8.28 14.09 -17.94
CA MET A 1 -7.67 13.05 -17.09
C MET A 1 -7.84 13.52 -15.67
N THR A 2 -8.57 12.77 -14.85
CA THR A 2 -8.82 13.14 -13.45
C THR A 2 -7.60 12.71 -12.66
N GLU A 3 -6.80 13.66 -12.19
CA GLU A 3 -5.70 13.37 -11.28
C GLU A 3 -6.30 12.89 -9.95
N SER A 4 -6.05 11.63 -9.61
CA SER A 4 -6.56 11.03 -8.38
C SER A 4 -5.42 10.97 -7.38
N VAL A 5 -5.53 11.73 -6.30
CA VAL A 5 -4.55 11.75 -5.20
C VAL A 5 -5.05 10.82 -4.10
N VAL A 6 -4.23 9.85 -3.73
CA VAL A 6 -4.51 8.91 -2.64
C VAL A 6 -3.73 9.37 -1.41
N HIS A 7 -4.45 9.67 -0.33
CA HIS A 7 -3.87 9.98 0.97
C HIS A 7 -3.95 8.75 1.88
N ILE A 8 -2.83 8.42 2.51
CA ILE A 8 -2.71 7.28 3.43
C ILE A 8 -2.46 7.87 4.81
N ASP A 9 -3.50 7.90 5.64
CA ASP A 9 -3.45 8.56 6.95
C ASP A 9 -2.60 7.82 7.98
N GLY A 10 -2.36 6.52 7.78
CA GLY A 10 -1.45 5.76 8.63
C GLY A 10 -1.29 4.31 8.24
N LEU A 11 -0.08 3.78 8.48
CA LEU A 11 0.23 2.36 8.39
C LEU A 11 0.62 1.86 9.79
N ALA A 12 -0.16 0.96 10.36
CA ALA A 12 0.12 0.35 11.67
C ALA A 12 0.74 -1.05 11.49
N LEU A 13 2.03 -1.18 11.81
CA LEU A 13 2.75 -2.45 11.78
C LEU A 13 3.09 -2.91 13.21
N ASN A 14 2.40 -3.94 13.68
CA ASN A 14 2.65 -4.50 15.00
C ASN A 14 3.97 -5.28 15.03
N GLY A 15 4.77 -5.08 16.08
CA GLY A 15 6.08 -5.73 16.24
C GLY A 15 7.25 -5.02 15.55
N PHE A 16 7.00 -3.86 14.95
CA PHE A 16 8.01 -3.01 14.32
C PHE A 16 8.35 -1.83 15.23
N THR A 17 9.62 -1.43 15.24
CA THR A 17 10.01 -0.13 15.81
C THR A 17 9.45 1.01 14.94
N LEU A 18 9.41 2.23 15.49
CA LEU A 18 8.96 3.41 14.74
C LEU A 18 9.74 3.60 13.42
N ASP A 19 11.07 3.39 13.45
CA ASP A 19 11.90 3.56 12.25
C ASP A 19 11.62 2.46 11.20
N GLU A 20 11.46 1.21 11.64
CA GLU A 20 11.09 0.13 10.73
C GLU A 20 9.68 0.35 10.14
N GLY A 21 8.73 0.79 10.97
CA GLY A 21 7.40 1.19 10.51
C GLY A 21 7.46 2.28 9.44
N ARG A 22 8.29 3.30 9.66
CA ARG A 22 8.51 4.39 8.70
C ARG A 22 9.12 3.87 7.39
N ARG A 23 10.16 3.04 7.44
CA ARG A 23 10.79 2.45 6.24
C ARG A 23 9.82 1.59 5.44
N ALA A 24 8.96 0.84 6.13
CA ALA A 24 7.91 0.07 5.48
C ALA A 24 6.85 0.98 4.83
N ALA A 25 6.43 2.06 5.50
CA ALA A 25 5.48 3.02 4.96
C ALA A 25 6.04 3.74 3.71
N GLU A 26 7.28 4.22 3.75
CA GLU A 26 7.96 4.86 2.61
C GLU A 26 8.05 3.90 1.41
N ALA A 27 8.42 2.63 1.64
CA ALA A 27 8.48 1.61 0.60
C ALA A 27 7.10 1.25 0.03
N PHE A 28 6.07 1.26 0.88
CA PHE A 28 4.69 1.04 0.48
C PHE A 28 4.17 2.15 -0.43
N GLU A 29 4.30 3.41 -0.01
CA GLU A 29 3.87 4.57 -0.80
C GLU A 29 4.57 4.60 -2.16
N ALA A 30 5.90 4.46 -2.18
CA ALA A 30 6.67 4.46 -3.42
C ALA A 30 6.21 3.37 -4.39
N ARG A 31 5.97 2.15 -3.89
CA ARG A 31 5.55 1.03 -4.72
C ARG A 31 4.11 1.17 -5.21
N LEU A 32 3.21 1.66 -4.36
CA LEU A 32 1.81 1.90 -4.75
C LEU A 32 1.72 2.99 -5.81
N SER A 33 2.44 4.11 -5.64
CA SER A 33 2.53 5.16 -6.64
C SER A 33 3.08 4.64 -7.98
N GLU A 34 4.10 3.79 -7.97
CA GLU A 34 4.61 3.17 -9.21
C GLU A 34 3.52 2.35 -9.92
N LEU A 35 2.78 1.52 -9.19
CA LEU A 35 1.73 0.67 -9.75
C LEU A 35 0.57 1.49 -10.31
N LEU A 36 0.10 2.48 -9.56
CA LEU A 36 -0.98 3.38 -9.99
C LEU A 36 -0.55 4.26 -11.18
N ASN A 37 0.68 4.75 -11.22
CA ASN A 37 1.18 5.50 -12.36
C ASN A 37 1.31 4.63 -13.62
N ARG A 38 1.63 3.34 -13.46
CA ARG A 38 1.78 2.42 -14.59
C ARG A 38 0.44 1.92 -15.14
N TYR A 39 -0.51 1.63 -14.27
CA TYR A 39 -1.74 0.91 -14.65
C TYR A 39 -3.02 1.71 -14.44
N GLY A 40 -2.95 2.84 -13.73
CA GLY A 40 -4.12 3.59 -13.30
C GLY A 40 -4.91 2.88 -12.21
N LEU A 41 -6.07 3.47 -11.89
CA LEU A 41 -7.09 2.83 -11.09
C LEU A 41 -8.06 2.02 -11.97
N PRO A 42 -8.66 0.95 -11.43
CA PRO A 42 -9.78 0.27 -12.07
C PRO A 42 -10.95 1.19 -12.37
N GLU A 43 -11.67 0.88 -13.46
CA GLU A 43 -12.95 1.54 -13.72
C GLU A 43 -13.91 1.28 -12.55
N GLY A 44 -14.47 2.36 -12.01
CA GLY A 44 -15.40 2.30 -10.89
C GLY A 44 -14.76 2.29 -9.50
N VAL A 45 -13.43 2.30 -9.39
CA VAL A 45 -12.72 2.46 -8.11
C VAL A 45 -12.34 3.92 -7.90
N ALA A 46 -12.88 4.53 -6.84
CA ALA A 46 -12.53 5.85 -6.40
C ALA A 46 -11.33 5.80 -5.42
N ALA A 47 -10.65 6.94 -5.26
CA ALA A 47 -9.55 7.05 -4.29
C ALA A 47 -10.01 6.75 -2.85
N GLU A 48 -11.28 7.07 -2.55
CA GLU A 48 -11.93 6.82 -1.27
C GLU A 48 -12.05 5.31 -0.95
N ASP A 49 -12.19 4.46 -1.97
CA ASP A 49 -12.28 3.01 -1.80
C ASP A 49 -10.96 2.41 -1.32
N ILE A 50 -9.84 3.11 -1.51
CA ILE A 50 -8.49 2.66 -1.14
C ILE A 50 -8.21 2.92 0.35
N GLY A 51 -8.76 4.01 0.90
CA GLY A 51 -8.51 4.44 2.28
C GLY A 51 -9.08 3.50 3.35
N ALA A 52 -9.97 2.58 2.99
CA ALA A 52 -10.65 1.66 3.91
C ALA A 52 -10.32 0.18 3.67
N ILE A 53 -9.30 -0.14 2.86
CA ILE A 53 -9.01 -1.53 2.50
C ILE A 53 -8.26 -2.23 3.63
N ASP A 54 -8.96 -3.14 4.31
CA ASP A 54 -8.32 -4.15 5.14
C ASP A 54 -7.59 -5.18 4.26
N LEU A 55 -6.27 -5.17 4.33
CA LEU A 55 -5.38 -6.09 3.62
C LEU A 55 -5.20 -7.42 4.37
N GLY A 56 -5.81 -7.57 5.54
CA GLY A 56 -5.70 -8.74 6.39
C GLY A 56 -4.31 -8.93 6.97
N SER A 57 -3.95 -10.18 7.23
CA SER A 57 -2.64 -10.55 7.77
C SER A 57 -1.63 -10.70 6.65
N LEU A 58 -0.57 -9.90 6.67
CA LEU A 58 0.54 -10.04 5.72
C LEU A 58 1.58 -11.00 6.30
N PRO A 59 2.25 -11.78 5.45
CA PRO A 59 3.33 -12.65 5.90
C PRO A 59 4.50 -11.79 6.41
N ALA A 60 4.63 -11.70 7.74
CA ALA A 60 5.66 -10.93 8.45
C ALA A 60 7.00 -11.68 8.57
N GLU A 61 7.04 -12.98 8.28
CA GLU A 61 8.23 -13.80 8.56
C GLU A 61 9.35 -13.56 7.52
N GLY A 62 10.50 -13.11 8.03
CA GLY A 62 11.77 -13.08 7.29
C GLY A 62 11.94 -11.94 6.28
N LYS A 63 11.09 -10.92 6.28
CA LYS A 63 11.15 -9.79 5.32
C LYS A 63 11.64 -8.52 5.98
N THR A 64 12.51 -7.78 5.28
CA THR A 64 12.91 -6.44 5.72
C THR A 64 11.70 -5.50 5.73
N PRO A 65 11.71 -4.41 6.50
CA PRO A 65 10.60 -3.45 6.51
C PRO A 65 10.22 -2.95 5.12
N GLU A 66 11.21 -2.69 4.25
CA GLU A 66 10.99 -2.27 2.87
C GLU A 66 10.29 -3.36 2.05
N GLY A 67 10.68 -4.62 2.23
CA GLY A 67 10.04 -5.76 1.57
C GLY A 67 8.59 -5.95 2.01
N ILE A 68 8.27 -5.61 3.26
CA ILE A 68 6.89 -5.61 3.77
C ILE A 68 6.08 -4.50 3.12
N GLY A 69 6.63 -3.28 3.04
CA GLY A 69 6.00 -2.16 2.34
C GLY A 69 5.69 -2.47 0.87
N GLN A 70 6.64 -3.06 0.15
CA GLN A 70 6.45 -3.46 -1.24
C GLN A 70 5.38 -4.55 -1.40
N ALA A 71 5.35 -5.54 -0.51
CA ALA A 71 4.36 -6.61 -0.53
C ALA A 71 2.95 -6.08 -0.23
N LEU A 72 2.83 -5.16 0.72
CA LEU A 72 1.60 -4.43 1.04
C LEU A 72 1.03 -3.72 -0.19
N ALA A 73 1.86 -2.97 -0.91
CA ALA A 73 1.44 -2.21 -2.09
C ALA A 73 0.95 -3.14 -3.20
N ALA A 74 1.65 -4.25 -3.43
CA ALA A 74 1.25 -5.24 -4.42
C ALA A 74 -0.07 -5.93 -4.03
N ALA A 75 -0.27 -6.25 -2.75
CA ALA A 75 -1.50 -6.87 -2.26
C ALA A 75 -2.71 -5.92 -2.41
N LEU A 76 -2.55 -4.66 -2.01
CA LEU A 76 -3.57 -3.63 -2.18
C LEU A 76 -3.95 -3.46 -3.64
N PHE A 77 -2.96 -3.24 -4.50
CA PHE A 77 -3.19 -3.05 -5.92
C PHE A 77 -3.85 -4.27 -6.58
N GLY A 78 -3.44 -5.50 -6.21
CA GLY A 78 -4.09 -6.72 -6.71
C GLY A 78 -5.55 -6.82 -6.29
N ARG A 79 -5.89 -6.41 -5.06
CA ARG A 79 -7.26 -6.43 -4.55
C ARG A 79 -8.16 -5.41 -5.25
N LEU A 80 -7.63 -4.29 -5.73
CA LEU A 80 -8.39 -3.34 -6.53
C LEU A 80 -8.85 -3.93 -7.88
N TRP A 81 -8.15 -4.93 -8.39
CA TRP A 81 -8.45 -5.59 -9.67
C TRP A 81 -9.24 -6.90 -9.55
N THR A 82 -9.70 -7.26 -8.35
CA THR A 82 -10.46 -8.48 -8.09
C THR A 82 -11.93 -8.17 -7.87
#